data_AF-A0A7C4RYD0-F1
#
_entry.id   AF-A0A7C4RYD0-F1
#
_cell.length_a   1.000
_cell.length_b   1.000
_cell.length_c   1.000
_cell.angle_alpha   90.00
_cell.angle_beta   90.00
_cell.angle_gamma   90.00
#
_symmetry.space_group_name_H-M   'P 1'
#
loop_
_entity.id
_entity.type
_entity.pdbx_description
1 polymer ?
#
loop_
_entity_poly.entity_id
_entity_poly.type
_entity_poly.pdbx_seq_one_letter_code
_entity_poly.pdbx_strand_id
1 'polypeptide(L)'
;MGNGNPLVGIIMGSDSDLIVMKDAAQVLEEFGVPYEITIVSAHRTPERMFEYAKKAEERGIEVIIAGAGGAAHLPGMTASITTLPVIGVPV
;
A
#
# COMPACT_ATOMS: atom_id res chain seq x y z
N MET A 1 2.11 -3.04 -17.58
CA MET A 1 1.55 -2.35 -16.40
C MET A 1 0.28 -1.67 -16.86
N GLY A 2 -0.87 -1.99 -16.24
CA GLY A 2 -2.19 -1.65 -16.77
C GLY A 2 -2.36 -0.14 -16.98
N ASN A 3 -2.82 0.25 -18.17
CA ASN A 3 -3.06 1.65 -18.57
C ASN A 3 -4.33 2.26 -17.89
N GLY A 4 -4.68 1.80 -16.69
CA GLY A 4 -5.86 2.23 -15.94
C GLY A 4 -5.45 2.95 -14.66
N ASN A 5 -6.32 3.82 -14.16
CA ASN A 5 -6.16 4.43 -12.84
C ASN A 5 -6.12 3.31 -11.78
N PRO A 6 -5.14 3.28 -10.86
CA PRO A 6 -5.01 2.16 -9.92
C PRO A 6 -6.20 2.11 -8.95
N LEU A 7 -6.74 0.91 -8.75
CA LEU A 7 -7.79 0.64 -7.76
C LEU A 7 -7.19 0.13 -6.44
N VAL A 8 -6.00 -0.49 -6.49
CA VAL A 8 -5.32 -1.01 -5.30
C VAL A 8 -3.95 -0.37 -5.13
N GLY A 9 -3.67 0.12 -3.92
CA GLY A 9 -2.36 0.64 -3.54
C GLY A 9 -1.57 -0.39 -2.74
N ILE A 10 -0.46 -0.90 -3.27
CA ILE A 10 0.49 -1.73 -2.51
C ILE A 10 1.60 -0.83 -1.96
N ILE A 11 1.67 -0.70 -0.64
CA ILE A 11 2.70 0.09 0.04
C ILE A 11 3.55 -0.77 0.97
N MET A 12 4.84 -0.43 1.07
CA MET A 12 5.76 -1.15 1.94
C MET A 12 6.81 -0.22 2.56
N GLY A 13 7.34 -0.61 3.72
CA GLY A 13 8.28 0.21 4.48
C GLY A 13 9.67 0.31 3.85
N SER A 14 10.12 -0.73 3.15
CA SER A 14 11.41 -0.80 2.44
C SER A 14 11.32 -1.60 1.14
N ASP A 15 12.31 -1.40 0.28
CA ASP A 15 12.59 -2.25 -0.89
C ASP A 15 12.80 -3.72 -0.55
N SER A 16 13.39 -4.04 0.61
CA SER A 16 13.55 -5.42 1.09
C SER A 16 12.22 -6.16 1.26
N ASP A 17 11.13 -5.44 1.54
CA ASP A 17 9.79 -6.02 1.74
C ASP A 17 9.17 -6.47 0.40
N LEU A 18 9.70 -5.98 -0.74
CA LEU A 18 9.19 -6.28 -2.07
C LEU A 18 9.21 -7.78 -2.38
N ILE A 19 10.15 -8.53 -1.81
CA ILE A 19 10.24 -9.97 -2.03
C ILE A 19 9.01 -10.74 -1.53
N VAL A 20 8.34 -10.23 -0.49
CA VAL A 20 7.08 -10.76 0.05
C VAL A 20 5.89 -10.07 -0.62
N MET A 21 5.94 -8.75 -0.73
CA MET A 21 4.79 -7.95 -1.19
C MET A 21 4.46 -8.12 -2.68
N LYS A 22 5.41 -8.62 -3.50
CA LYS A 22 5.16 -8.93 -4.92
C LYS A 22 4.06 -9.97 -5.13
N ASP A 23 3.82 -10.85 -4.15
CA ASP A 23 2.79 -11.89 -4.28
C ASP A 23 1.39 -11.27 -4.32
N ALA A 24 1.17 -10.16 -3.61
CA ALA A 24 -0.06 -9.38 -3.71
C ALA A 24 -0.25 -8.80 -5.13
N ALA A 25 0.82 -8.28 -5.73
CA ALA A 25 0.79 -7.77 -7.10
C ALA A 25 0.46 -8.88 -8.10
N GLN A 26 1.05 -10.08 -7.95
CA GLN A 26 0.78 -11.23 -8.82
C GLN A 26 -0.69 -11.62 -8.80
N VAL A 27 -1.30 -11.70 -7.61
CA VAL A 27 -2.74 -11.99 -7.49
C VAL A 27 -3.57 -10.91 -8.19
N LEU A 28 -3.25 -9.63 -8.00
CA LEU A 28 -3.98 -8.55 -8.68
C LEU A 28 -3.85 -8.63 -10.21
N GLU A 29 -2.68 -9.03 -10.72
CA GLU A 29 -2.47 -9.27 -12.16
C GLU A 29 -3.33 -10.43 -12.69
N GLU A 30 -3.41 -11.55 -11.96
CA GLU A 30 -4.23 -12.70 -12.35
C GLU A 30 -5.72 -12.34 -12.48
N PHE A 31 -6.21 -11.46 -11.61
CA PHE A 31 -7.60 -10.98 -11.65
C PHE A 31 -7.79 -9.73 -12.54
N GLY A 32 -6.73 -9.21 -13.14
CA GLY A 32 -6.78 -8.01 -13.99
C GLY A 32 -7.13 -6.72 -13.24
N VAL A 33 -6.85 -6.65 -11.94
CA VAL A 33 -7.10 -5.46 -11.10
C VAL A 33 -5.92 -4.49 -11.23
N PRO A 34 -6.13 -3.23 -11.69
CA PRO A 34 -5.05 -2.26 -11.81
C PRO A 34 -4.58 -1.82 -10.42
N TYR A 35 -3.27 -1.79 -10.23
CA TYR A 35 -2.65 -1.46 -8.96
C TYR A 35 -1.42 -0.58 -9.13
N GLU A 36 -1.00 0.03 -8.04
CA GLU A 36 0.31 0.66 -7.92
C GLU A 36 1.12 0.01 -6.81
N ILE A 37 2.45 0.10 -6.91
CA ILE A 37 3.37 -0.39 -5.90
C ILE A 37 4.39 0.69 -5.57
N THR A 38 4.56 1.03 -4.28
CA THR A 38 5.49 2.09 -3.88
C THR A 38 6.02 1.91 -2.46
N ILE A 39 7.17 2.52 -2.18
CA ILE A 39 7.78 2.53 -0.85
C ILE A 39 7.25 3.74 -0.07
N VAL A 40 6.69 3.45 1.11
CA VAL A 40 6.13 4.42 2.05
C VAL A 40 6.51 3.97 3.46
N SER A 41 7.46 4.65 4.07
CA SER A 41 7.95 4.29 5.41
C SER A 41 7.24 5.09 6.49
N ALA A 42 6.58 4.39 7.41
CA ALA A 42 5.93 5.01 8.57
C ALA A 42 6.93 5.71 9.51
N HIS A 43 8.14 5.16 9.66
CA HIS A 43 9.13 5.71 10.59
C HIS A 43 10.11 6.69 9.93
N ARG A 44 10.44 6.48 8.65
CA ARG A 44 11.47 7.28 7.95
C ARG A 44 10.87 8.44 7.16
N THR A 45 9.64 8.28 6.66
CA THR A 45 8.95 9.29 5.83
C THR A 45 7.48 9.42 6.25
N PRO A 46 7.19 9.78 7.52
CA PRO A 46 5.82 9.79 8.04
C PRO A 46 4.89 10.75 7.28
N GLU A 47 5.39 11.91 6.83
CA GLU A 47 4.60 12.87 6.05
C GLU A 47 4.19 12.30 4.69
N ARG A 48 5.08 11.57 4.01
CA ARG A 48 4.75 10.86 2.75
C ARG A 48 3.65 9.82 2.98
N MET A 49 3.70 9.10 4.10
CA MET A 49 2.69 8.12 4.48
C MET A 49 1.34 8.76 4.75
N PHE A 50 1.34 9.88 5.48
CA PHE A 50 0.13 10.66 5.74
C PHE A 50 -0.49 11.19 4.45
N GLU A 51 0.31 11.82 3.58
CA GLU A 51 -0.15 12.36 2.30
C GLU A 51 -0.65 11.26 1.36
N TYR A 52 0.02 10.10 1.34
CA TYR A 52 -0.43 8.93 0.57
C TYR A 52 -1.83 8.48 1.02
N ALA A 53 -2.00 8.23 2.31
CA ALA A 53 -3.25 7.72 2.87
C ALA A 53 -4.40 8.73 2.69
N LYS A 54 -4.14 10.02 2.94
CA LYS A 54 -5.13 11.09 2.85
C LYS A 54 -5.67 11.28 1.43
N LYS A 55 -4.81 11.14 0.41
CA LYS A 55 -5.17 11.36 -1.01
C LYS A 55 -5.59 10.09 -1.73
N ALA A 56 -5.50 8.92 -1.11
CA ALA A 56 -5.75 7.64 -1.78
C ALA A 56 -7.15 7.58 -2.42
N GLU A 57 -8.19 7.94 -1.65
CA GLU A 57 -9.58 7.91 -2.13
C GLU A 57 -9.81 8.88 -3.30
N GLU A 58 -9.28 10.12 -3.20
CA GLU A 58 -9.37 11.12 -4.28
C GLU A 58 -8.69 10.66 -5.58
N ARG A 59 -7.69 9.79 -5.47
CA ARG A 59 -6.98 9.20 -6.62
C ARG A 59 -7.73 8.02 -7.25
N GLY A 60 -8.82 7.57 -6.66
CA GLY A 60 -9.59 6.40 -7.10
C GLY A 60 -9.11 5.06 -6.54
N ILE A 61 -8.25 5.08 -5.51
CA ILE A 61 -7.89 3.86 -4.79
C ILE A 61 -9.10 3.41 -3.98
N GLU A 62 -9.40 2.12 -4.04
CA GLU A 62 -10.48 1.47 -3.30
C GLU A 62 -9.97 0.63 -2.12
N VAL A 63 -8.73 0.11 -2.20
CA VAL A 63 -8.10 -0.71 -1.14
C VAL A 63 -6.61 -0.43 -1.05
N ILE A 64 -6.06 -0.42 0.16
CA ILE A 64 -4.61 -0.34 0.40
C ILE A 64 -4.11 -1.65 1.02
N ILE A 65 -3.07 -2.25 0.43
CA ILE A 65 -2.34 -3.40 0.99
C ILE A 65 -1.01 -2.86 1.52
N ALA A 66 -0.80 -2.92 2.83
CA ALA A 66 0.35 -2.34 3.50
C ALA A 66 1.22 -3.41 4.16
N GLY A 67 2.48 -3.50 3.73
CA GLY A 67 3.49 -4.43 4.27
C GLY A 67 4.48 -3.75 5.22
N ALA A 68 4.71 -4.35 6.38
CA ALA A 68 5.80 -3.94 7.28
C ALA A 68 6.24 -5.08 8.21
N GLY A 69 7.53 -5.11 8.54
CA GLY A 69 8.13 -6.03 9.51
C GLY A 69 8.48 -5.38 10.85
N GLY A 70 8.73 -6.19 11.88
CA GLY A 70 9.16 -5.75 13.21
C GLY A 70 8.11 -4.91 13.93
N ALA A 71 8.44 -3.65 14.26
CA ALA A 71 7.48 -2.67 14.77
C ALA A 71 6.57 -2.15 13.64
N ALA A 72 5.72 -3.03 13.12
CA ALA A 72 4.96 -2.88 11.88
C ALA A 72 3.83 -1.85 11.97
N HIS A 73 4.18 -0.56 12.04
CA HIS A 73 3.21 0.53 12.20
C HIS A 73 2.56 1.02 10.90
N LEU A 74 3.12 0.69 9.74
CA LEU A 74 2.61 1.18 8.46
C LEU A 74 1.11 0.89 8.25
N PRO A 75 0.62 -0.36 8.41
CA PRO A 75 -0.80 -0.65 8.15
C PRO A 75 -1.74 0.12 9.09
N GLY A 76 -1.46 0.11 10.39
CA GLY A 76 -2.29 0.77 11.39
C GLY A 76 -2.30 2.29 11.24
N MET A 77 -1.14 2.90 10.98
CA MET A 77 -1.07 4.35 10.75
C MET A 77 -1.76 4.76 9.46
N THR A 78 -1.59 4.02 8.36
CA THR A 78 -2.34 4.28 7.12
C THR A 78 -3.85 4.21 7.36
N ALA A 79 -4.33 3.16 8.04
CA ALA A 79 -5.75 3.00 8.37
C ALA A 79 -6.29 4.12 9.28
N SER A 80 -5.45 4.77 10.08
CA SER A 80 -5.89 5.87 10.94
C SER A 80 -6.18 7.17 10.17
N ILE A 81 -5.69 7.29 8.93
CA ILE A 81 -5.76 8.52 8.11
C ILE A 81 -6.80 8.42 6.98
N THR A 82 -7.20 7.21 6.60
CA THR A 82 -8.15 6.98 5.50
C THR A 82 -9.35 6.16 5.96
N THR A 83 -10.49 6.34 5.30
CA THR A 83 -11.69 5.51 5.44
C THR A 83 -11.66 4.27 4.56
N LEU A 84 -10.71 4.19 3.62
CA LEU A 84 -10.55 3.03 2.75
C LEU A 84 -10.14 1.78 3.54
N PRO A 85 -10.58 0.58 3.12
CA PRO A 85 -10.06 -0.67 3.66
C PRO A 85 -8.53 -0.76 3.55
N VAL A 86 -7.88 -1.08 4.68
CA VAL A 86 -6.44 -1.33 4.74
C VAL A 86 -6.18 -2.76 5.17
N ILE A 87 -5.50 -3.52 4.31
CA ILE A 87 -5.08 -4.90 4.55
C ILE A 87 -3.62 -4.86 4.99
N GLY A 88 -3.36 -5.26 6.24
CA GLY A 88 -2.00 -5.37 6.78
C GLY A 88 -1.35 -6.71 6.46
N VAL A 89 -0.14 -6.69 5.91
CA VAL A 89 0.70 -7.87 5.70
C VAL A 89 1.91 -7.77 6.64
N PRO A 90 1.98 -8.61 7.69
CA PRO A 90 3.18 -8.72 8.51
C PRO A 90 4.30 -9.36 7.67
N VAL A 91 5.40 -8.63 7.46
CA VAL A 91 6.58 -9.08 6.68
C VAL A 91 7.59 -9.77 7.59
#